data_AF-A0A2H0LVZ2-F1
#
_entry.id   AF-A0A2H0LVZ2-F1
#
_cell.length_a   1.000
_cell.length_b   1.000
_cell.length_c   1.000
_cell.angle_alpha   90.00
_cell.angle_beta   90.00
_cell.angle_gamma   90.00
#
_symmetry.space_group_name_H-M   'P 1'
#
loop_
_entity.id
_entity.type
_entity.pdbx_description
1 polymer ?
#
loop_
_entity_poly.entity_id
_entity_poly.type
_entity_poly.pdbx_seq_one_letter_code
_entity_poly.pdbx_strand_id
1 'polypeptide(L)'
;MLFKNLTFPDRGRKIIASSEVADKEGVHSVVRRHFSYIVKPIQRAEVIKPQPYLYVLKERNTKERHEHFFCKVKGSVLVVNNGHFFLILFVHTLSVDLTVSLQLTKPIA
;
A
#
# COMPACT_ATOMS: atom_id res chain seq x y z
N MET A 1 -6.20 13.98 2.10
CA MET A 1 -5.92 12.56 2.43
C MET A 1 -7.23 11.87 2.73
N LEU A 2 -7.53 10.75 2.06
CA LEU A 2 -8.72 9.92 2.29
C LEU A 2 -8.31 8.58 2.90
N PHE A 3 -9.02 8.12 3.92
CA PHE A 3 -8.77 6.86 4.61
C PHE A 3 -9.97 5.93 4.51
N LYS A 4 -9.72 4.62 4.34
CA LYS A 4 -10.75 3.58 4.36
C LYS A 4 -10.29 2.38 5.18
N ASN A 5 -11.10 1.97 6.15
CA ASN A 5 -10.95 0.71 6.88
C ASN A 5 -12.00 -0.28 6.38
N LEU A 6 -11.55 -1.35 5.73
CA LEU A 6 -12.41 -2.42 5.21
C LEU A 6 -12.05 -3.70 5.97
N THR A 7 -12.92 -4.09 6.90
CA THR A 7 -12.79 -5.34 7.66
C THR A 7 -13.79 -6.35 7.11
N PHE A 8 -13.32 -7.52 6.68
CA PHE A 8 -14.15 -8.64 6.21
C PHE A 8 -14.23 -9.69 7.34
N PRO A 9 -15.35 -9.78 8.08
CA PRO A 9 -15.47 -10.64 9.26
C PRO A 9 -15.26 -12.12 8.93
N ASP A 10 -15.75 -12.53 7.77
CA ASP A 10 -15.83 -13.87 7.21
C ASP A 10 -14.47 -14.50 6.85
N ARG A 11 -13.39 -13.70 6.75
CA ARG A 11 -12.04 -14.20 6.40
C ARG A 11 -10.94 -13.77 7.37
N GLY A 12 -11.27 -13.05 8.45
CA GLY A 12 -10.28 -12.49 9.38
C GLY A 12 -9.30 -11.50 8.73
N ARG A 13 -9.63 -10.99 7.52
CA ARG A 13 -8.79 -10.08 6.74
C ARG A 13 -9.17 -8.65 7.06
N LYS A 14 -8.18 -7.88 7.49
CA LYS A 14 -8.28 -6.45 7.76
C LYS A 14 -7.54 -5.69 6.67
N ILE A 15 -8.15 -4.65 6.13
CA ILE A 15 -7.57 -3.80 5.09
C ILE A 15 -7.64 -2.35 5.53
N ILE A 16 -6.49 -1.69 5.46
CA ILE A 16 -6.30 -0.27 5.69
C ILE A 16 -5.84 0.33 4.37
N ALA A 17 -6.56 1.32 3.86
CA ALA A 17 -6.20 1.99 2.62
C ALA A 17 -6.18 3.51 2.83
N SER A 18 -5.21 4.18 2.20
CA SER A 18 -5.15 5.64 2.15
C SER A 18 -4.87 6.12 0.74
N SER A 19 -5.48 7.22 0.34
CA SER A 19 -5.18 7.93 -0.89
C SER A 19 -4.85 9.39 -0.60
N GLU A 20 -3.84 9.90 -1.27
CA GLU A 20 -3.38 11.27 -1.20
C GLU A 20 -3.23 11.79 -2.62
N VAL A 21 -3.77 12.98 -2.86
CA VAL A 21 -3.72 13.66 -4.15
C VAL A 21 -3.11 15.02 -3.89
N ALA A 22 -2.09 15.39 -4.66
CA ALA A 22 -1.44 16.67 -4.55
C ALA A 22 -1.03 17.18 -5.94
N ASP A 23 -1.29 18.47 -6.18
CA ASP A 23 -0.82 19.21 -7.34
C ASP A 23 0.29 20.17 -6.89
N LYS A 24 1.51 19.98 -7.41
CA LYS A 24 2.66 20.82 -7.07
C LYS A 24 3.59 20.97 -8.27
N GLU A 25 4.04 22.19 -8.54
CA GLU A 25 5.05 22.48 -9.58
C GLU A 25 4.70 21.90 -10.97
N GLY A 26 3.41 21.90 -11.33
CA GLY A 26 2.93 21.37 -12.61
C GLY A 26 2.82 19.84 -12.68
N VAL A 27 2.99 19.14 -11.56
CA VAL A 27 2.80 17.70 -11.45
C VAL A 27 1.57 17.41 -10.60
N HIS A 28 0.67 16.59 -11.14
CA HIS A 28 -0.43 15.97 -10.42
C HIS A 28 0.05 14.62 -9.91
N SER A 29 -0.02 14.42 -8.60
CA SER A 29 0.41 13.18 -7.95
C SER A 29 -0.77 12.49 -7.27
N VAL A 30 -0.88 11.17 -7.47
CA VAL A 30 -1.83 10.33 -6.75
C VAL A 30 -1.07 9.21 -6.06
N VAL A 31 -1.02 9.27 -4.74
CA VAL A 31 -0.36 8.28 -3.90
C VAL A 31 -1.41 7.40 -3.22
N ARG A 32 -1.38 6.10 -3.48
CA ARG A 32 -2.26 5.10 -2.89
C ARG A 32 -1.45 4.13 -2.06
N ARG A 33 -1.85 3.92 -0.81
CA ARG A 33 -1.23 2.98 0.13
C ARG A 33 -2.29 1.97 0.55
N HIS A 34 -1.99 0.69 0.44
CA HIS A 34 -2.85 -0.37 0.94
C HIS A 34 -2.06 -1.26 1.88
N PHE A 35 -2.67 -1.62 3.00
CA PHE A 35 -2.14 -2.58 3.95
C PHE A 35 -3.24 -3.58 4.25
N SER A 36 -3.01 -4.84 3.91
CA SER A 36 -3.93 -5.94 4.22
C SER A 36 -3.23 -6.96 5.10
N TYR A 37 -3.92 -7.47 6.11
CA TYR A 37 -3.36 -8.46 7.00
C TYR A 37 -4.41 -9.43 7.52
N ILE A 38 -3.93 -10.60 7.94
CA ILE A 38 -4.71 -11.62 8.64
C ILE A 38 -3.93 -11.98 9.91
N VAL A 39 -4.64 -12.12 11.02
CA VAL A 39 -4.07 -12.56 12.29
C VAL A 39 -4.45 -14.03 12.48
N LYS A 40 -3.45 -14.90 12.66
CA LYS A 40 -3.64 -16.32 12.95
C LYS A 40 -3.13 -16.63 14.35
N PRO A 41 -3.96 -17.12 15.29
CA PRO A 41 -3.45 -17.66 16.54
C PRO A 41 -2.58 -18.89 16.24
N ILE A 42 -1.47 -19.04 16.95
CA ILE A 42 -0.57 -20.21 16.82
C ILE A 42 -0.22 -20.75 18.21
N GLN A 43 0.11 -22.04 18.29
CA GLN A 43 0.39 -22.70 19.57
C GLN A 43 1.83 -22.49 20.05
N ARG A 44 2.79 -22.29 19.13
CA ARG A 44 4.22 -22.17 19.43
C ARG A 44 4.90 -21.17 18.49
N ALA A 45 6.03 -20.61 18.92
CA ALA A 45 6.80 -19.64 18.14
C ALA A 45 7.52 -20.22 16.91
N GLU A 46 7.70 -21.55 16.87
CA GLU A 46 8.45 -22.30 15.84
C GLU A 46 7.72 -22.43 14.49
N VAL A 47 6.74 -21.57 14.22
CA VAL A 47 6.01 -21.59 12.95
C VAL A 47 6.90 -21.06 11.83
N ILE A 48 6.94 -21.80 10.72
CA ILE A 48 7.62 -21.39 9.49
C ILE A 48 7.01 -20.07 9.00
N LYS A 49 7.80 -19.01 9.08
CA LYS A 49 7.44 -17.71 8.51
C LYS A 49 7.61 -17.79 7.00
N PRO A 50 6.59 -17.40 6.20
CA PRO A 50 6.82 -17.23 4.77
C PRO A 50 7.95 -16.22 4.57
N GLN A 51 8.88 -16.55 3.67
CA GLN A 51 9.97 -15.65 3.32
C GLN A 51 9.37 -14.33 2.80
N PRO A 52 9.78 -13.18 3.35
CA PRO A 52 9.30 -11.91 2.85
C PRO A 52 9.76 -11.73 1.40
N TYR A 53 8.91 -11.12 0.59
CA TYR A 53 9.31 -10.69 -0.73
C TYR A 53 8.96 -9.23 -0.97
N LEU A 54 9.80 -8.60 -1.77
CA LEU A 54 9.67 -7.24 -2.26
C LEU A 54 9.54 -7.29 -3.78
N TYR A 55 8.52 -6.61 -4.30
CA TYR A 55 8.34 -6.38 -5.72
C TYR A 55 8.29 -4.89 -5.97
N VAL A 56 9.12 -4.41 -6.89
CA VAL A 56 9.18 -2.99 -7.28
C VAL A 56 9.04 -2.91 -8.79
N LEU A 57 8.16 -2.02 -9.25
CA LEU A 57 7.92 -1.70 -10.64
C LEU A 57 8.00 -0.19 -10.81
N LYS A 58 8.70 0.24 -11.85
CA LYS A 58 8.72 1.63 -12.30
C LYS A 58 8.42 1.64 -13.79
N GLU A 59 7.41 2.40 -14.19
CA GLU A 59 6.99 2.57 -15.57
C GLU A 59 7.01 4.05 -15.94
N ARG A 60 7.40 4.34 -17.18
CA ARG A 60 7.44 5.69 -17.71
C ARG A 60 6.83 5.69 -19.10
N ASN A 61 5.68 6.33 -19.24
CA ASN A 61 5.02 6.56 -20.51
C ASN A 61 5.24 8.00 -20.96
N THR A 62 6.15 8.20 -21.92
CA THR A 62 6.47 9.54 -22.44
C THR A 62 5.37 10.11 -23.34
N LYS A 63 4.55 9.25 -23.97
CA LYS A 63 3.43 9.69 -24.82
C LYS A 63 2.31 10.29 -23.97
N GLU A 64 1.98 9.62 -22.87
CA GLU A 64 0.94 10.06 -21.93
C GLU A 64 1.47 11.01 -20.84
N ARG A 65 2.79 11.26 -20.82
CA ARG A 65 3.48 12.05 -19.78
C ARG A 65 3.11 11.56 -18.38
N HIS A 66 3.10 10.25 -18.22
CA HIS A 66 2.73 9.54 -17.00
C HIS A 66 3.92 8.73 -16.49
N GLU A 67 4.18 8.83 -15.20
CA GLU A 67 5.11 7.95 -14.50
C GLU A 67 4.35 7.19 -13.41
N HIS A 68 4.59 5.89 -13.35
CA HIS A 68 4.01 5.01 -12.35
C HIS A 68 5.12 4.34 -11.55
N PHE A 69 4.99 4.40 -10.23
CA PHE A 69 5.81 3.63 -9.31
C PHE A 69 4.92 2.74 -8.46
N PHE A 70 5.24 1.46 -8.42
CA PHE A 70 4.57 0.47 -7.61
C PHE A 70 5.56 -0.31 -6.77
N CYS A 71 5.27 -0.44 -5.49
CA CYS A 71 6.03 -1.25 -4.56
C CYS A 71 5.07 -2.14 -3.78
N LYS A 72 5.39 -3.42 -3.66
CA LYS A 72 4.63 -4.41 -2.90
C LYS A 72 5.57 -5.19 -1.99
N VAL A 73 5.25 -5.19 -0.71
CA VAL A 73 5.90 -6.00 0.32
C VAL A 73 4.90 -7.03 0.80
N LYS A 74 5.26 -8.30 0.78
CA LYS A 74 4.51 -9.36 1.47
C LYS A 74 5.40 -9.98 2.51
N GLY A 75 4.88 -10.20 3.71
CA GLY A 75 5.66 -10.76 4.79
C GLY A 75 4.79 -11.31 5.91
N SER A 76 5.47 -11.63 7.01
CA SER A 76 4.83 -12.07 8.23
C SER A 76 5.55 -11.53 9.46
N VAL A 77 4.79 -11.34 10.54
CA VAL A 77 5.30 -10.93 11.85
C VAL A 77 4.73 -11.88 12.89
N LEU A 78 5.57 -12.33 13.81
CA LEU A 78 5.13 -13.05 15.00
C LEU A 78 4.94 -12.04 16.13
N VAL A 79 3.77 -12.05 16.76
CA VAL A 79 3.43 -11.17 17.88
C VAL A 79 3.03 -12.03 19.07
N VAL A 80 3.44 -11.61 20.27
CA VAL A 80 3.03 -12.23 21.54
C VAL A 80 2.16 -11.24 22.30
N ASN A 81 0.98 -11.67 22.76
CA ASN A 81 0.08 -10.87 23.56
C ASN A 81 -0.53 -11.74 24.67
N ASN A 82 -0.38 -11.35 25.93
CA ASN A 82 -0.84 -12.10 27.10
C ASN A 82 -0.46 -13.60 27.09
N GLY A 83 0.77 -13.93 26.66
CA GLY A 83 1.24 -15.31 26.56
C GLY A 83 0.70 -16.10 25.35
N HIS A 84 -0.17 -15.50 24.54
CA HIS A 84 -0.66 -16.09 23.30
C HIS A 84 0.18 -15.63 22.10
N PHE A 85 0.47 -16.57 21.19
CA PHE A 85 1.21 -16.30 19.97
C PHE A 85 0.27 -16.03 18.80
N PHE A 86 0.61 -15.03 17.99
CA PHE A 86 -0.13 -14.65 16.79
C PHE A 86 0.83 -14.49 15.61
N LEU A 87 0.55 -15.20 14.52
CA LEU A 87 1.19 -14.97 13.23
C LEU A 87 0.36 -13.98 12.42
N ILE A 88 0.90 -12.78 12.21
CA ILE A 88 0.33 -11.77 11.33
C ILE A 88 0.91 -11.97 9.94
N LEU A 89 0.08 -12.31 8.96
CA LEU A 89 0.45 -12.34 7.55
C LEU A 89 0.00 -11.04 6.91
N PHE A 90 0.90 -10.32 6.24
CA PHE A 90 0.58 -9.00 5.68
C PHE A 90 1.02 -8.83 4.23
N VAL A 91 0.33 -7.94 3.54
CA VAL A 91 0.71 -7.36 2.24
C VAL A 91 0.57 -5.85 2.36
N HIS A 92 1.64 -5.12 2.07
CA HIS A 92 1.64 -3.68 1.91
C HIS A 92 1.89 -3.32 0.45
N THR A 93 1.15 -2.36 -0.09
CA THR A 93 1.41 -1.78 -1.41
C THR A 93 1.46 -0.27 -1.34
N LEU A 94 2.37 0.30 -2.12
CA LEU A 94 2.48 1.71 -2.42
C LEU A 94 2.40 1.85 -3.94
N SER A 95 1.47 2.67 -4.40
CA SER A 95 1.30 3.03 -5.81
C SER A 95 1.34 4.55 -5.90
N VAL A 96 2.23 5.07 -6.73
CA VAL A 96 2.40 6.49 -6.98
C VAL A 96 2.22 6.71 -8.48
N ASP A 97 1.22 7.48 -8.84
CA ASP A 97 1.04 7.99 -10.18
C ASP A 97 1.44 9.45 -10.22
N LEU A 98 2.24 9.81 -11.22
CA LEU A 98 2.62 11.18 -11.54
C LEU A 98 2.15 11.49 -12.95
N THR A 99 1.34 12.54 -13.11
CA THR A 99 0.90 13.06 -14.40
C THR A 99 1.15 14.56 -14.46
N VAL A 100 1.10 15.13 -15.66
CA VAL A 100 1.17 16.60 -15.82
C VAL A 100 -0.12 17.21 -15.29
N SER A 101 0.00 18.22 -14.42
CA SER A 101 -1.15 18.97 -13.91
C SER A 101 -1.65 19.96 -14.96
N LEU A 102 -2.95 19.92 -15.25
CA LEU A 102 -3.61 20.82 -16.21
C LEU A 102 -3.91 22.21 -15.61
N GLN A 103 -3.59 22.46 -14.34
CA GLN A 103 -3.93 23.73 -13.68
C GLN A 103 -3.03 24.92 -14.05
N LEU A 104 -1.93 24.69 -14.79
CA LEU A 104 -1.02 25.75 -15.29
C LEU A 104 -1.29 26.22 -16.72
N THR A 105 -2.35 25.75 -17.40
CA THR A 105 -2.70 26.20 -18.76
C THR A 105 -3.71 27.34 -18.82
N LYS A 106 -4.04 28.02 -17.71
CA LYS A 106 -4.72 29.32 -17.79
C LYS A 106 -3.68 30.41 -18.11
N PRO A 107 -3.73 31.05 -19.29
CA PRO A 107 -2.93 32.24 -19.52
C PRO A 107 -3.39 33.31 -18.54
N ILE A 108 -2.41 34.01 -17.96
CA ILE A 108 -2.65 35.27 -17.26
C ILE A 108 -3.20 36.22 -18.34
N ALA A 109 -4.46 36.61 -18.21
CA ALA A 109 -5.09 37.67 -18.99
C ALA A 109 -4.88 39.02 -18.29
#